data_AF-A0A2M7G1R9-F1
#
_entry.id   AF-A0A2M7G1R9-F1
#
_cell.length_a   1.000
_cell.length_b   1.000
_cell.length_c   1.000
_cell.angle_alpha   90.00
_cell.angle_beta   90.00
_cell.angle_gamma   90.00
#
_symmetry.space_group_name_H-M   'P 1'
#
loop_
_entity.id
_entity.type
_entity.pdbx_description
1 polymer ?
#
loop_
_entity_poly.entity_id
_entity_poly.type
_entity_poly.pdbx_seq_one_letter_code
_entity_poly.pdbx_strand_id
1 'polypeptide(L)'
;MNQRFQGLVLTWLKETLYPLALQVAQLPPETLPADLLVQILPLPNTQEPPFYDTLDARTYCSECPLFCAVLLARDLLSGAEADVLVKCIWGLIWRDAQERAVARDLDFATNGFDLPSAEYAARFDQADAQWQRWLNMSETVRTSWEDLLSDYADQRLWSLTFWSGEP
;
A
#
# COMPACT_ATOMS: atom_id res chain seq x y z
N MET A 1 2.52 23.78 1.50
CA MET A 1 2.19 22.85 2.61
C MET A 1 3.18 23.06 3.75
N ASN A 2 2.81 22.84 5.00
CA ASN A 2 3.70 23.06 6.15
C ASN A 2 4.84 22.02 6.14
N GLN A 3 6.11 22.46 6.12
CA GLN A 3 7.27 21.56 6.10
C GLN A 3 7.31 20.58 7.26
N ARG A 4 6.83 20.97 8.45
CA ARG A 4 6.74 20.07 9.61
C ARG A 4 5.76 18.93 9.36
N PHE A 5 4.61 19.24 8.77
CA PHE A 5 3.61 18.24 8.42
C PHE A 5 4.15 17.27 7.34
N GLN A 6 4.88 17.79 6.35
CA GLN A 6 5.55 16.94 5.35
C GLN A 6 6.59 16.01 5.99
N GLY A 7 7.35 16.50 6.98
CA GLY A 7 8.27 15.65 7.76
C GLY A 7 7.54 14.51 8.46
N LEU A 8 6.43 14.80 9.14
CA LEU A 8 5.61 13.78 9.81
C LEU A 8 5.02 12.76 8.83
N VAL A 9 4.51 13.20 7.69
CA VAL A 9 3.96 12.30 6.66
C VAL A 9 5.06 11.41 6.07
N LEU A 10 6.28 11.93 5.88
CA LEU A 10 7.41 11.12 5.41
C LEU A 10 7.81 10.06 6.45
N THR A 11 7.85 10.44 7.74
CA THR A 11 8.07 9.49 8.84
C THR A 11 6.99 8.41 8.86
N TRP A 12 5.71 8.78 8.78
CA TRP A 12 4.61 7.82 8.72
C TRP A 12 4.71 6.86 7.53
N LEU A 13 5.04 7.38 6.35
CA LEU A 13 5.25 6.55 5.16
C LEU A 13 6.40 5.54 5.37
N LYS A 14 7.51 5.99 5.96
CA LYS A 14 8.75 5.20 6.12
C LYS A 14 8.72 4.22 7.29
N GLU A 15 8.18 4.65 8.42
CA GLU A 15 8.26 3.93 9.69
C GLU A 15 6.96 3.20 10.04
N THR A 16 5.87 3.48 9.31
CA THR A 16 4.58 2.81 9.52
C THR A 16 4.08 2.12 8.26
N LEU A 17 3.80 2.87 7.19
CA LEU A 17 3.15 2.30 6.01
C LEU A 17 4.04 1.30 5.26
N TYR A 18 5.33 1.59 5.10
CA TYR A 18 6.27 0.69 4.43
C TYR A 18 6.49 -0.62 5.22
N PRO A 19 6.78 -0.61 6.54
CA PRO A 19 6.86 -1.82 7.34
C PRO A 19 5.56 -2.64 7.32
N LEU A 20 4.40 -1.99 7.40
CA LEU A 20 3.11 -2.69 7.26
C LEU A 20 2.98 -3.38 5.91
N ALA A 21 3.37 -2.72 4.82
CA ALA A 21 3.36 -3.31 3.49
C ALA A 21 4.26 -4.55 3.40
N LEU A 22 5.47 -4.50 3.96
CA LEU A 22 6.37 -5.65 4.01
C LEU A 22 5.77 -6.81 4.82
N GLN A 23 5.19 -6.51 5.98
CA GLN A 23 4.55 -7.50 6.84
C GLN A 23 3.42 -8.24 6.10
N VAL A 24 2.52 -7.50 5.44
CA VAL A 24 1.41 -8.09 4.69
C VAL A 24 1.92 -8.88 3.50
N ALA A 25 2.90 -8.34 2.76
CA ALA A 25 3.54 -9.00 1.63
C ALA A 25 4.42 -10.21 2.03
N GLN A 26 4.53 -10.51 3.33
CA GLN A 26 5.34 -11.59 3.90
C GLN A 26 6.83 -11.48 3.55
N LEU A 27 7.33 -10.25 3.50
CA LEU A 27 8.74 -9.95 3.25
C LEU A 27 9.48 -9.65 4.55
N PRO A 28 10.81 -9.90 4.60
CA PRO A 28 11.63 -9.53 5.75
C PRO A 28 11.52 -8.03 6.07
N PRO A 29 11.44 -7.60 7.34
CA PRO A 29 11.32 -6.18 7.71
C PRO A 29 12.53 -5.34 7.29
N GLU A 30 13.70 -5.97 7.12
CA GLU A 30 14.94 -5.36 6.63
C GLU A 30 14.99 -5.19 5.11
N THR A 31 13.94 -5.59 4.38
CA THR A 31 13.88 -5.46 2.91
C THR A 31 14.03 -4.00 2.51
N LEU A 32 15.06 -3.69 1.71
CA LEU A 32 15.31 -2.33 1.28
C LEU A 32 14.44 -1.97 0.06
N PRO A 33 14.01 -0.70 -0.07
CA PRO A 33 13.27 -0.25 -1.25
C PRO A 33 14.04 -0.51 -2.56
N ALA A 34 15.37 -0.41 -2.53
CA ALA A 34 16.20 -0.70 -3.70
C ALA A 34 16.06 -2.17 -4.17
N ASP A 35 15.98 -3.13 -3.25
CA ASP A 35 15.84 -4.55 -3.57
C ASP A 35 14.49 -4.84 -4.22
N LEU A 36 13.42 -4.17 -3.74
CA LEU A 36 12.08 -4.27 -4.32
C LEU A 36 11.98 -3.68 -5.72
N LEU A 37 12.67 -2.57 -5.98
CA LEU A 37 12.72 -1.95 -7.30
C LEU A 37 13.45 -2.83 -8.32
N VAL A 38 14.46 -3.60 -7.89
CA VAL A 38 15.21 -4.53 -8.75
C VAL A 38 14.42 -5.81 -9.03
N GLN A 39 13.55 -6.24 -8.10
CA GLN A 39 12.74 -7.46 -8.27
C GLN A 39 11.64 -7.36 -9.33
N ILE A 40 11.59 -6.26 -10.10
CA ILE A 40 10.56 -5.99 -11.12
C ILE A 40 9.19 -6.33 -10.52
N LEU A 41 8.84 -5.66 -9.41
CA LEU A 41 7.43 -5.43 -9.17
C LEU A 41 6.90 -4.80 -10.46
N PRO A 42 5.81 -5.29 -11.07
CA PRO A 42 5.24 -4.63 -12.23
C PRO A 42 4.91 -3.20 -11.81
N LEU A 43 5.81 -2.27 -12.13
CA LEU A 43 5.67 -0.88 -11.76
C LEU A 43 4.55 -0.34 -12.63
N PRO A 44 3.47 0.19 -12.04
CA PRO A 44 2.44 0.85 -12.83
C PRO A 44 3.07 2.11 -13.45
N ASN A 45 3.47 1.98 -14.73
CA ASN A 45 3.80 3.00 -15.73
C ASN A 45 5.29 3.26 -16.04
N THR A 46 5.66 2.92 -17.28
CA THR A 46 6.56 3.77 -18.11
C THR A 46 5.93 4.22 -19.43
N GLN A 47 4.84 3.60 -19.86
CA GLN A 47 3.81 4.13 -20.77
C GLN A 47 2.47 3.68 -20.19
N GLU A 48 1.32 4.15 -20.70
CA GLU A 48 -0.02 3.74 -20.23
C GLU A 48 -0.07 2.30 -19.69
N PRO A 49 -0.76 2.05 -18.56
CA PRO A 49 -0.81 0.71 -17.98
C PRO A 49 -1.24 -0.23 -19.11
N PRO A 50 -0.46 -1.27 -19.45
CA PRO A 50 -0.78 -2.13 -20.58
C PRO A 50 -2.23 -2.57 -20.40
N PHE A 51 -3.05 -2.23 -21.39
CA PHE A 51 -4.51 -2.16 -21.30
C PHE A 51 -5.18 -3.55 -21.23
N TYR A 52 -4.52 -4.54 -20.61
CA TYR A 52 -4.98 -5.91 -20.52
C TYR A 52 -4.74 -6.61 -19.16
N ASP A 53 -4.18 -5.96 -18.13
CA ASP A 53 -4.04 -6.58 -16.79
C ASP A 53 -5.19 -6.14 -15.85
N THR A 54 -6.25 -6.95 -15.88
CA THR A 54 -7.48 -7.05 -15.07
C THR A 54 -8.03 -5.77 -14.40
N LEU A 55 -9.20 -5.32 -14.87
CA LEU A 55 -10.03 -4.29 -14.22
C LEU A 55 -10.22 -4.59 -12.72
N ASP A 56 -10.34 -5.87 -12.37
CA ASP A 56 -10.52 -6.32 -11.00
C ASP A 56 -9.32 -6.04 -10.09
N ALA A 57 -8.09 -6.14 -10.58
CA ALA A 57 -6.92 -5.78 -9.78
C ALA A 57 -6.95 -4.29 -9.38
N ARG A 58 -7.45 -3.43 -10.27
CA ARG A 58 -7.65 -2.00 -9.94
C ARG A 58 -8.73 -1.81 -8.89
N THR A 59 -9.85 -2.52 -9.03
CA THR A 59 -10.92 -2.50 -8.03
C THR A 59 -10.39 -2.94 -6.66
N TYR A 60 -9.66 -4.05 -6.61
CA TYR A 60 -9.00 -4.53 -5.40
C TYR A 60 -8.06 -3.47 -4.82
N CYS A 61 -7.15 -2.90 -5.60
CA CYS A 61 -6.30 -1.81 -5.10
C CYS A 61 -7.11 -0.63 -4.54
N SER A 62 -8.21 -0.23 -5.17
CA SER A 62 -9.06 0.88 -4.69
C SER A 62 -9.81 0.56 -3.39
N GLU A 63 -10.06 -0.72 -3.11
CA GLU A 63 -10.65 -1.20 -1.86
C GLU A 63 -9.60 -1.38 -0.75
N CYS A 64 -8.30 -1.32 -1.08
CA CYS A 64 -7.22 -1.48 -0.12
C CYS A 64 -7.00 -0.17 0.67
N PRO A 65 -7.21 -0.15 2.00
CA PRO A 65 -7.03 1.05 2.83
C PRO A 65 -5.60 1.58 2.81
N LEU A 66 -4.62 0.68 2.78
CA LEU A 66 -3.21 1.05 2.70
C LEU A 66 -2.89 1.73 1.37
N PHE A 67 -3.50 1.30 0.27
CA PHE A 67 -3.35 1.97 -1.03
C PHE A 67 -3.84 3.42 -0.96
N CYS A 68 -5.01 3.65 -0.36
CA CYS A 68 -5.57 4.98 -0.12
C CYS A 68 -4.67 5.85 0.77
N ALA A 69 -4.13 5.28 1.85
CA ALA A 69 -3.20 5.98 2.75
C ALA A 69 -1.92 6.41 2.03
N VAL A 70 -1.37 5.55 1.16
CA VAL A 70 -0.17 5.86 0.38
C VAL A 70 -0.46 6.91 -0.71
N LEU A 71 -1.64 6.89 -1.33
CA LEU A 71 -2.07 7.97 -2.24
C LEU A 71 -2.14 9.31 -1.52
N LEU A 72 -2.72 9.34 -0.32
CA LEU A 72 -2.76 10.55 0.51
C LEU A 72 -1.35 11.03 0.87
N ALA A 73 -0.46 10.11 1.31
CA ALA A 73 0.92 10.46 1.62
C ALA A 73 1.65 11.03 0.40
N ARG A 74 1.45 10.46 -0.79
CA ARG A 74 2.02 10.95 -2.05
C ARG A 74 1.58 12.38 -2.35
N ASP A 75 0.30 12.69 -2.21
CA ASP A 75 -0.23 14.03 -2.52
C ASP A 75 0.27 15.10 -1.53
N LEU A 76 0.68 14.69 -0.34
CA LEU A 76 1.20 15.57 0.71
C LEU A 76 2.73 15.75 0.65
N LEU A 77 3.45 14.83 0.01
CA LEU A 77 4.90 14.80 -0.05
C LEU A 77 5.44 15.28 -1.40
N SER A 78 6.63 15.84 -1.36
CA SER A 78 7.43 16.13 -2.55
C SER A 78 8.86 15.67 -2.29
N GLY A 79 9.34 14.67 -3.02
CA GLY A 79 10.73 14.20 -2.86
C GLY A 79 10.95 12.78 -3.38
N ALA A 80 12.19 12.51 -3.80
CA ALA A 80 12.57 11.23 -4.40
C ALA A 80 12.45 10.04 -3.43
N GLU A 81 12.73 10.24 -2.13
CA GLU A 81 12.58 9.17 -1.12
C GLU A 81 11.12 8.74 -0.98
N ALA A 82 10.20 9.71 -0.89
CA ALA A 82 8.77 9.45 -0.81
C ALA A 82 8.28 8.70 -2.07
N ASP A 83 8.69 9.14 -3.26
CA ASP A 83 8.34 8.48 -4.52
C ASP A 83 8.80 7.03 -4.59
N VAL A 84 10.00 6.73 -4.08
CA VAL A 84 10.53 5.37 -4.01
C VAL A 84 9.69 4.50 -3.08
N LEU A 85 9.39 4.98 -1.87
CA LEU A 85 8.58 4.25 -0.90
C LEU A 85 7.16 4.00 -1.42
N VAL A 86 6.52 5.03 -1.99
CA VAL A 86 5.19 4.93 -2.61
C VAL A 86 5.18 3.86 -3.70
N LYS A 87 6.17 3.88 -4.60
CA LYS A 87 6.28 2.88 -5.68
C LYS A 87 6.47 1.46 -5.15
N CYS A 88 7.27 1.29 -4.11
CA CYS A 88 7.48 -0.03 -3.51
C CYS A 88 6.18 -0.57 -2.89
N ILE A 89 5.50 0.24 -2.07
CA ILE A 89 4.24 -0.19 -1.42
C ILE A 89 3.17 -0.48 -2.48
N TRP A 90 3.00 0.40 -3.46
CA TRP A 90 2.06 0.18 -4.56
C TRP A 90 2.39 -1.05 -5.39
N GLY A 91 3.67 -1.29 -5.69
CA GLY A 91 4.08 -2.47 -6.44
C GLY A 91 3.73 -3.77 -5.72
N LEU A 92 3.87 -3.80 -4.38
CA LEU A 92 3.49 -4.97 -3.57
C LEU A 92 1.97 -5.20 -3.57
N ILE A 93 1.18 -4.15 -3.36
CA ILE A 93 -0.29 -4.24 -3.39
C ILE A 93 -0.75 -4.68 -4.78
N TRP A 94 -0.18 -4.08 -5.83
CA TRP A 94 -0.51 -4.39 -7.22
C TRP A 94 -0.18 -5.85 -7.58
N ARG A 95 1.01 -6.33 -7.19
CA ARG A 95 1.42 -7.73 -7.39
C ARG A 95 0.37 -8.71 -6.85
N ASP A 96 -0.06 -8.50 -5.60
CA ASP A 96 -0.99 -9.42 -4.93
C ASP A 96 -2.43 -9.27 -5.47
N ALA A 97 -2.85 -8.04 -5.83
CA ALA A 97 -4.14 -7.80 -6.48
C ALA A 97 -4.23 -8.46 -7.87
N GLN A 98 -3.14 -8.38 -8.66
CA GLN A 98 -3.04 -9.01 -9.98
C GLN A 98 -3.09 -10.53 -9.86
N GLU A 99 -2.34 -11.12 -8.91
CA GLU A 99 -2.36 -12.56 -8.67
C GLU A 99 -3.76 -13.06 -8.31
N ARG A 100 -4.49 -12.34 -7.44
CA ARG A 100 -5.87 -12.68 -7.09
C ARG A 100 -6.81 -12.61 -8.30
N ALA A 101 -6.72 -11.56 -9.09
CA ALA A 101 -7.57 -11.41 -10.27
C ALA A 101 -7.32 -12.54 -11.29
N VAL A 102 -6.05 -12.86 -11.56
CA VAL A 102 -5.67 -13.96 -12.46
C VAL A 102 -6.14 -15.31 -11.92
N ALA A 103 -5.94 -15.57 -10.62
CA ALA A 103 -6.36 -16.83 -10.01
C ALA A 103 -7.89 -17.02 -10.05
N ARG A 104 -8.65 -15.93 -9.84
CA ARG A 104 -10.12 -15.94 -9.96
C ARG A 104 -10.58 -16.26 -11.37
N ASP A 105 -9.98 -15.61 -12.37
CA ASP A 105 -10.36 -15.80 -13.77
C ASP A 105 -10.04 -17.22 -14.26
N LEU A 106 -8.92 -17.79 -13.79
CA LEU A 106 -8.56 -19.19 -14.06
C LEU A 106 -9.54 -20.17 -13.40
N ASP A 107 -9.87 -19.98 -12.12
CA ASP A 107 -10.84 -20.83 -11.42
C ASP A 107 -12.22 -20.80 -12.10
N PHE A 108 -12.71 -19.59 -12.43
CA PHE A 108 -13.98 -19.42 -13.13
C PHE A 108 -13.98 -20.08 -14.52
N ALA A 109 -12.90 -19.92 -15.29
CA ALA A 109 -12.78 -20.56 -16.59
C ALA A 109 -12.82 -22.09 -16.47
N THR A 110 -12.08 -22.70 -15.53
CA THR A 110 -12.04 -24.16 -15.40
C THR A 110 -13.32 -24.77 -14.83
N ASN A 111 -13.97 -24.07 -13.89
CA ASN A 111 -15.27 -24.49 -13.37
C ASN A 111 -16.38 -24.34 -14.42
N GLY A 112 -16.27 -23.39 -15.36
CA GLY A 112 -17.21 -23.21 -16.46
C GLY A 112 -17.14 -24.28 -17.56
N PHE A 113 -16.07 -25.08 -17.61
CA PHE A 113 -15.84 -26.12 -18.62
C PHE A 113 -15.87 -27.56 -18.06
N ASP A 114 -16.35 -27.78 -16.82
CA ASP A 114 -16.31 -29.08 -16.12
C ASP A 114 -14.91 -29.71 -16.13
N LEU A 115 -13.87 -28.88 -16.04
CA LEU A 115 -12.48 -29.32 -15.90
C LEU A 115 -12.09 -29.17 -14.43
N PRO A 116 -12.30 -30.19 -13.57
CA PRO A 116 -11.91 -30.11 -12.17
C PRO A 116 -10.39 -30.01 -12.06
N SER A 117 -9.92 -28.81 -11.76
CA SER A 117 -8.51 -28.56 -11.45
C SER A 117 -8.42 -28.08 -10.00
N ALA A 118 -8.21 -29.03 -9.09
CA ALA A 118 -7.92 -28.73 -7.68
C ALA A 118 -6.73 -27.77 -7.52
N GLU A 119 -5.85 -27.71 -8.52
CA GLU A 119 -4.72 -26.77 -8.58
C GLU A 119 -5.17 -25.32 -8.72
N TYR A 120 -6.12 -25.00 -9.59
CA TYR A 120 -6.58 -23.62 -9.79
C TYR A 120 -7.44 -23.13 -8.62
N ALA A 121 -8.28 -24.00 -8.06
CA ALA A 121 -9.01 -23.71 -6.83
C ALA A 121 -8.03 -23.41 -5.67
N ALA A 122 -7.00 -24.24 -5.49
CA ALA A 122 -5.98 -24.02 -4.47
C ALA A 122 -5.19 -22.72 -4.69
N ARG A 123 -4.87 -22.37 -5.95
CA ARG A 123 -4.23 -21.10 -6.30
C ARG A 123 -5.12 -19.91 -5.93
N PHE A 124 -6.42 -19.99 -6.24
CA PHE A 124 -7.38 -18.96 -5.88
C PHE A 124 -7.50 -18.80 -4.36
N ASP A 125 -7.64 -19.90 -3.61
CA ASP A 125 -7.69 -19.86 -2.14
C ASP A 125 -6.44 -19.20 -1.54
N GLN A 126 -5.26 -19.50 -2.07
CA GLN A 126 -4.00 -18.88 -1.64
C GLN A 126 -3.96 -17.37 -1.95
N ALA A 127 -4.35 -16.98 -3.16
CA ALA A 127 -4.35 -15.59 -3.58
C ALA A 127 -5.41 -14.76 -2.83
N ASP A 128 -6.59 -15.33 -2.57
CA ASP A 128 -7.63 -14.69 -1.77
C ASP A 128 -7.17 -14.56 -0.32
N ALA A 129 -6.60 -15.61 0.28
CA ALA A 129 -6.06 -15.55 1.64
C ALA A 129 -4.97 -14.48 1.79
N GLN A 130 -4.10 -14.32 0.79
CA GLN A 130 -3.12 -13.22 0.76
C GLN A 130 -3.80 -11.86 0.66
N TRP A 131 -4.81 -11.71 -0.20
CA TRP A 131 -5.57 -10.47 -0.35
C TRP A 131 -6.35 -10.08 0.91
N GLN A 132 -6.95 -11.03 1.61
CA GLN A 132 -7.64 -10.78 2.88
C GLN A 132 -6.69 -10.18 3.93
N ARG A 133 -5.39 -10.50 3.89
CA ARG A 133 -4.41 -9.85 4.79
C ARG A 133 -4.29 -8.36 4.53
N TRP A 134 -4.30 -7.93 3.26
CA TRP A 134 -4.32 -6.49 2.91
C TRP A 134 -5.58 -5.80 3.42
N LEU A 135 -6.75 -6.44 3.29
CA LEU A 135 -8.01 -5.87 3.77
C LEU A 135 -8.08 -5.82 5.31
N ASN A 136 -7.54 -6.82 5.99
CA ASN A 136 -7.52 -6.88 7.46
C ASN A 136 -6.63 -5.82 8.12
N MET A 137 -5.81 -5.09 7.36
CA MET A 137 -5.03 -3.96 7.88
C MET A 137 -5.81 -2.63 7.97
N SER A 138 -7.09 -2.62 7.59
CA SER A 138 -7.93 -1.41 7.60
C SER A 138 -7.84 -0.61 8.89
N GLU A 139 -8.03 -1.30 10.02
CA GLU A 139 -8.05 -0.65 11.32
C GLU A 139 -6.67 -0.11 11.70
N THR A 140 -5.60 -0.89 11.47
CA THR A 140 -4.22 -0.47 11.75
C THR A 140 -3.83 0.77 10.95
N VAL A 141 -4.17 0.81 9.66
CA VAL A 141 -3.90 1.97 8.81
C VAL A 141 -4.68 3.20 9.30
N ARG A 142 -5.97 3.02 9.62
CA ARG A 142 -6.81 4.10 10.16
C ARG A 142 -6.27 4.67 11.46
N THR A 143 -5.95 3.81 12.44
CA THR A 143 -5.36 4.23 13.71
C THR A 143 -4.05 4.99 13.50
N SER A 144 -3.17 4.50 12.63
CA SER A 144 -1.90 5.19 12.37
C SER A 144 -2.05 6.59 11.76
N TRP A 145 -3.12 6.81 10.97
CA TRP A 145 -3.44 8.13 10.43
C TRP A 145 -4.00 9.06 11.52
N GLU A 146 -4.83 8.53 12.42
CA GLU A 146 -5.35 9.28 13.57
C GLU A 146 -4.22 9.70 14.51
N ASP A 147 -3.27 8.81 14.77
CA ASP A 147 -2.07 9.09 15.56
C ASP A 147 -1.23 10.21 14.93
N LEU A 148 -0.98 10.14 13.61
CA LEU A 148 -0.28 11.19 12.87
C LEU A 148 -0.95 12.57 13.02
N LEU A 149 -2.28 12.61 12.90
CA LEU A 149 -3.04 13.86 13.02
C LEU A 149 -2.99 14.40 14.47
N SER A 150 -3.04 13.52 15.46
CA SER A 150 -2.88 13.89 16.88
C SER A 150 -1.50 14.48 17.13
N ASP A 151 -0.44 13.82 16.66
CA ASP A 151 0.95 14.29 16.81
C ASP A 151 1.14 15.67 16.18
N TYR A 152 0.56 15.90 14.99
CA TYR A 152 0.63 17.20 14.35
C TYR A 152 -0.13 18.28 15.13
N ALA A 153 -1.32 17.96 15.67
CA ALA A 153 -2.11 18.88 16.48
C ALA A 153 -1.35 19.28 17.75
N ASP A 154 -0.76 18.31 18.44
CA ASP A 154 0.03 18.53 19.65
C ASP A 154 1.25 19.41 19.35
N GLN A 155 2.03 19.10 18.30
CA GLN A 155 3.17 19.93 17.91
C GLN A 155 2.77 21.38 17.58
N ARG A 156 1.59 21.56 16.96
CA ARG A 156 1.08 22.89 16.66
C ARG A 156 0.66 23.64 17.93
N LEU A 157 -0.05 22.99 18.85
CA LEU A 157 -0.46 23.58 20.13
C LEU A 157 0.76 23.99 20.97
N TRP A 158 1.78 23.13 21.06
CA TRP A 158 3.06 23.45 21.70
C TRP A 158 3.75 24.66 21.06
N SER A 159 3.72 24.76 19.72
CA SER A 159 4.32 25.91 19.04
C SER A 159 3.58 27.24 19.29
N LEU A 160 2.31 27.20 19.70
CA LEU A 160 1.53 28.40 20.01
C LEU A 160 1.70 28.84 21.46
N THR A 161 1.79 27.91 22.41
CA THR A 161 1.95 28.21 23.85
C THR A 161 3.33 28.79 24.19
N PHE A 162 4.39 28.41 23.47
CA PHE A 162 5.74 28.94 23.70
C PHE A 162 6.00 30.31 23.07
N TRP A 163 5.13 30.78 22.16
CA TRP A 163 5.23 32.12 21.57
C TRP A 163 4.35 33.15 22.28
N SER A 164 3.42 32.74 23.14
CA SER A 164 2.63 33.62 24.01
C SER A 164 3.27 33.92 25.37
N GLY A 165 4.46 33.38 25.64
CA GLY A 165 5.27 33.75 26.80
C GLY A 165 6.11 34.98 26.49
N GLU A 166 5.49 36.17 26.47
CA GLU A 166 6.24 37.41 26.74
C GLU A 166 6.81 37.31 28.18
N PRO A 167 8.08 37.74 28.40
CA PRO A 167 8.67 37.81 29.74
C PRO A 167 7.93 38.78 30.68
#